data_AF-A0A818VRM7-F1
#
_entry.id   AF-A0A818VRM7-F1
#
_cell.length_a   1.000
_cell.length_b   1.000
_cell.length_c   1.000
_cell.angle_alpha   90.00
_cell.angle_beta   90.00
_cell.angle_gamma   90.00
#
_symmetry.space_group_name_H-M   'P 1'
#
loop_
_entity.id
_entity.type
_entity.pdbx_description
1 polymer ?
#
loop_
_entity_poly.entity_id
_entity_poly.type
_entity_poly.pdbx_seq_one_letter_code
_entity_poly.pdbx_strand_id
1 'polypeptide(L)'
;MHFLKLQIQYGGDINETILPTNSSDPTVEELQKHIEKQLNIPTHVQRIMFKGQNLHEKPEGKLRRYGITNASLIRVVGRKQPIRR
;
A
#
# COMPACT_ATOMS: atom_id res chain seq x y z
N MET A 1 5.89 -5.45 -18.27
CA MET A 1 5.13 -5.59 -17.00
C MET A 1 6.10 -5.35 -15.86
N HIS A 2 5.80 -4.43 -14.96
CA HIS A 2 6.61 -4.15 -13.78
C HIS A 2 5.89 -4.63 -12.52
N PHE A 3 6.66 -4.98 -11.50
CA PHE A 3 6.12 -5.32 -10.20
C PHE A 3 7.04 -4.83 -9.10
N LEU A 4 6.47 -4.56 -7.94
CA LEU A 4 7.19 -4.20 -6.73
C LEU A 4 6.78 -5.17 -5.62
N LYS A 5 7.75 -5.94 -5.10
CA LYS A 5 7.51 -6.82 -3.96
C LYS A 5 7.52 -5.99 -2.68
N LEU A 6 6.49 -6.08 -1.87
CA LEU A 6 6.32 -5.31 -0.63
C LEU A 6 5.93 -6.23 0.52
N GLN A 7 6.17 -5.76 1.74
CA GLN A 7 5.63 -6.37 2.95
C GLN A 7 4.59 -5.41 3.53
N ILE A 8 3.39 -5.90 3.81
CA ILE A 8 2.32 -5.13 4.43
C ILE A 8 2.14 -5.59 5.85
N GLN A 9 2.39 -4.70 6.80
CA GLN A 9 2.04 -4.88 8.20
C GLN A 9 0.63 -4.33 8.43
N TYR A 10 -0.30 -5.19 8.84
CA TYR A 10 -1.65 -4.80 9.25
C TYR A 10 -2.02 -5.48 10.58
N GLY A 11 -2.27 -4.69 11.62
CA GLY A 11 -2.38 -5.21 12.97
C GLY A 11 -1.06 -5.85 13.43
N GLY A 12 -1.12 -7.08 13.93
CA GLY A 12 0.05 -7.88 14.29
C GLY A 12 0.65 -8.67 13.12
N ASP A 13 -0.05 -8.77 11.99
CA ASP A 13 0.34 -9.62 10.87
C ASP A 13 1.24 -8.87 9.89
N ILE A 14 2.21 -9.58 9.32
CA ILE A 14 3.06 -9.11 8.22
C ILE A 14 2.91 -10.11 7.07
N ASN A 15 2.42 -9.64 5.93
CA ASN A 15 2.25 -10.46 4.74
C ASN A 15 3.04 -9.88 3.57
N GLU A 16 3.67 -10.75 2.79
CA GLU A 16 4.28 -10.36 1.52
C GLU A 16 3.20 -10.16 0.45
N THR A 17 3.37 -9.15 -0.39
CA THR A 17 2.49 -8.89 -1.52
C THR A 17 3.30 -8.41 -2.73
N ILE A 18 2.74 -8.60 -3.91
CA ILE A 18 3.33 -8.13 -5.17
C ILE A 18 2.37 -7.08 -5.71
N LEU A 19 2.86 -5.83 -5.81
CA LEU A 19 2.14 -4.73 -6.45
C LEU A 19 2.40 -4.78 -7.96
N PRO A 20 1.44 -5.21 -8.79
CA PRO A 20 1.57 -5.11 -10.25
C PRO A 20 1.42 -3.65 -10.67
N THR A 21 2.31 -3.16 -11.54
CA THR A 21 2.24 -1.80 -12.07
C THR A 21 2.73 -1.73 -13.52
N ASN A 22 2.24 -0.74 -14.25
CA ASN A 22 2.67 -0.47 -15.62
C ASN A 22 3.91 0.44 -15.66
N SER A 23 4.37 0.93 -14.51
CA SER A 23 5.51 1.84 -14.37
C SER A 23 6.59 1.25 -13.47
N SER A 24 7.84 1.69 -13.63
CA SER A 24 8.93 1.39 -12.69
C SER A 24 8.86 2.22 -11.40
N ASP A 25 8.00 3.24 -11.35
CA ASP A 25 7.81 4.11 -10.19
C ASP A 25 6.31 4.34 -9.94
N PRO A 26 5.63 3.40 -9.27
CA PRO A 26 4.21 3.49 -8.98
C PRO A 26 3.88 4.63 -8.01
N THR A 27 2.62 5.06 -8.01
CA THR A 27 2.09 6.08 -7.07
C THR A 27 1.59 5.47 -5.77
N VAL A 28 1.36 6.32 -4.77
CA VAL A 28 0.66 5.92 -3.54
C VAL A 28 -0.77 5.49 -3.83
N GLU A 29 -1.45 6.11 -4.79
CA GLU A 29 -2.80 5.72 -5.20
C GLU A 29 -2.85 4.27 -5.73
N GLU A 30 -1.87 3.88 -6.55
CA GLU A 30 -1.75 2.49 -7.02
C GLU A 30 -1.59 1.51 -5.84
N LEU A 31 -0.77 1.87 -4.85
CA LEU A 31 -0.61 1.09 -3.61
C LEU A 31 -1.92 1.02 -2.79
N GLN A 32 -2.67 2.13 -2.66
CA GLN A 32 -3.95 2.15 -1.96
C GLN A 32 -4.98 1.21 -2.59
N LYS A 33 -5.12 1.27 -3.92
CA LYS A 33 -6.01 0.40 -4.69
C LYS A 33 -5.61 -1.07 -4.55
N HIS A 34 -4.31 -1.36 -4.52
CA HIS A 34 -3.82 -2.72 -4.30
C HIS A 34 -4.14 -3.23 -2.88
N ILE A 35 -3.88 -2.42 -1.85
CA ILE A 35 -4.21 -2.75 -0.45
C ILE A 35 -5.72 -2.95 -0.27
N GLU A 36 -6.55 -2.13 -0.91
CA GLU A 36 -8.01 -2.28 -0.86
C GLU A 36 -8.44 -3.65 -1.36
N LYS A 37 -7.94 -4.06 -2.53
CA LYS A 37 -8.23 -5.38 -3.12
C LYS A 37 -7.74 -6.55 -2.25
N GLN A 38 -6.59 -6.41 -1.60
CA GLN A 38 -5.97 -7.50 -0.82
C GLN A 38 -6.57 -7.62 0.59
N LEU A 39 -6.83 -6.50 1.26
CA LEU A 39 -7.23 -6.48 2.66
C LEU A 39 -8.69 -6.09 2.89
N ASN A 40 -9.44 -5.71 1.84
CA ASN A 40 -10.79 -5.18 1.91
C ASN A 40 -10.90 -3.94 2.81
N ILE A 41 -9.88 -3.07 2.76
CA ILE A 41 -9.86 -1.79 3.49
C ILE A 41 -10.08 -0.68 2.47
N PRO A 42 -11.17 0.10 2.54
CA PRO A 42 -11.42 1.17 1.58
C PRO A 42 -10.32 2.23 1.58
N THR A 43 -9.94 2.72 0.40
CA THR A 43 -8.84 3.70 0.24
C THR A 43 -8.97 4.92 1.14
N HIS A 44 -10.19 5.46 1.30
CA HIS A 44 -10.48 6.65 2.11
C HIS A 44 -10.33 6.44 3.63
N VAL A 45 -10.30 5.18 4.11
CA VAL A 45 -10.05 4.87 5.54
C VAL A 45 -8.68 4.24 5.78
N GLN A 46 -7.91 3.96 4.73
CA GLN A 46 -6.55 3.46 4.85
C GLN A 46 -5.64 4.57 5.37
N ARG A 47 -4.92 4.29 6.47
CA ARG A 47 -3.76 5.09 6.86
C ARG A 47 -2.51 4.27 6.58
N ILE A 48 -1.80 4.70 5.55
CA ILE A 48 -0.55 4.07 5.10
C ILE A 48 0.62 4.91 5.60
N MET A 49 1.57 4.26 6.26
CA MET A 49 2.75 4.89 6.84
C MET A 49 4.04 4.16 6.44
N PHE A 50 5.09 4.94 6.17
CA PHE A 50 6.44 4.42 5.93
C PHE A 50 7.50 5.37 6.48
N LYS A 51 8.40 4.88 7.34
CA LYS A 51 9.49 5.67 7.97
C LYS A 51 9.01 7.02 8.55
N GLY A 52 7.87 7.01 9.25
CA GLY A 52 7.27 8.22 9.84
C GLY A 52 6.49 9.12 8.87
N GLN A 53 6.41 8.77 7.59
CA GLN A 53 5.68 9.54 6.57
C GLN A 53 4.28 8.95 6.35
N ASN A 54 3.26 9.81 6.35
CA ASN A 54 1.87 9.46 6.03
C ASN A 54 1.65 9.50 4.51
N LEU A 55 1.73 8.34 3.87
CA LEU A 55 1.64 8.27 2.40
C LEU A 55 0.24 8.62 1.89
N HIS A 56 -0.79 8.15 2.59
CA HIS A 56 -2.21 8.28 2.22
C HIS A 56 -2.69 9.73 2.04
N GLU A 57 -1.95 10.72 2.55
CA GLU A 57 -2.22 12.15 2.38
C GLU A 57 -1.77 12.69 1.00
N LYS A 58 -0.96 11.93 0.24
CA LYS A 58 -0.34 12.34 -1.04
C LYS A 58 -0.46 11.24 -2.11
N PRO A 59 -1.68 10.99 -2.62
CA PRO A 59 -1.97 9.87 -3.53
C PRO A 59 -1.16 9.91 -4.84
N GLU A 60 -0.86 11.10 -5.36
CA GLU A 60 -0.04 11.32 -6.56
C GLU A 60 1.46 11.11 -6.32
N GLY A 61 1.88 11.01 -5.06
CA GLY A 61 3.27 10.83 -4.67
C GLY A 61 3.85 9.52 -5.19
N LYS A 62 5.06 9.57 -5.74
CA LYS A 62 5.80 8.40 -6.22
C LYS A 62 6.41 7.61 -5.07
N LEU A 63 6.24 6.29 -5.06
CA LEU A 63 6.74 5.42 -3.99
C LEU A 63 8.26 5.57 -3.80
N ARG A 64 9.02 5.71 -4.90
CA ARG A 64 10.47 5.88 -4.83
C ARG A 64 10.90 7.16 -4.13
N ARG A 65 10.11 8.25 -4.20
CA ARG A 65 10.40 9.52 -3.49
C ARG A 65 10.35 9.36 -1.98
N TYR A 66 9.56 8.40 -1.48
CA TYR A 66 9.49 8.06 -0.07
C TYR A 66 10.56 7.04 0.36
N GLY A 67 11.41 6.59 -0.58
CA GLY A 67 12.43 5.57 -0.35
C GLY A 67 11.87 4.16 -0.26
N ILE A 68 10.70 3.91 -0.87
CA ILE A 68 10.07 2.58 -0.93
C ILE A 68 10.65 1.83 -2.12
N THR A 69 11.20 0.66 -1.83
CA THR A 69 11.83 -0.26 -2.78
C THR A 69 11.34 -1.69 -2.55
N ASN A 70 11.84 -2.64 -3.34
CA ASN A 70 11.56 -4.07 -3.11
C ASN A 70 11.81 -4.46 -1.64
N ALA A 71 10.93 -5.32 -1.12
CA ALA A 71 10.88 -5.82 0.25
C ALA A 71 10.66 -4.76 1.34
N SER A 72 10.29 -3.52 0.99
CA SER A 72 9.95 -2.50 1.99
C SER A 72 8.73 -2.91 2.82
N LEU A 73 8.83 -2.71 4.13
CA LEU A 73 7.74 -2.91 5.09
C LEU A 73 6.88 -1.66 5.20
N ILE A 74 5.65 -1.73 4.72
CA ILE A 74 4.65 -0.67 4.78
C ILE A 74 3.67 -0.97 5.89
N ARG A 75 3.42 0.00 6.78
CA ARG A 75 2.41 -0.15 7.82
C ARG A 75 1.08 0.38 7.31
N VAL A 76 0.04 -0.42 7.47
CA VAL A 76 -1.34 -0.09 7.09
C VAL A 76 -2.23 -0.27 8.32
N VAL A 77 -3.08 0.73 8.57
CA VAL A 77 -4.19 0.61 9.51
C VAL A 77 -5.46 1.11 8.84
N GLY A 78 -6.62 0.63 9.31
CA GLY A 78 -7.91 0.97 8.74
C GLY A 78 -8.95 -0.08 9.12
N ARG A 79 -10.23 0.22 8.91
CA ARG A 79 -11.30 -0.74 9.16
C ARG A 79 -11.59 -1.53 7.89
N LYS A 80 -11.49 -2.85 7.97
CA LYS A 80 -11.97 -3.74 6.89
C LYS A 80 -13.47 -3.54 6.72
N GLN A 81 -13.94 -3.52 5.49
CA GLN A 81 -15.37 -3.56 5.21
C GLN A 81 -15.84 -5.01 5.03
N PRO A 82 -17.10 -5.32 5.42
CA PRO A 82 -17.71 -6.60 5.07
C PRO A 82 -17.66 -6.79 3.56
N ILE A 83 -17.29 -7.98 3.12
CA ILE A 83 -17.40 -8.36 1.72
C ILE A 83 -18.89 -8.38 1.40
N ARG A 84 -19.37 -7.38 0.65
CA ARG A 84 -20.73 -7.40 0.11
C ARG A 84 -20.76 -8.48 -0.98
N ARG A 85 -21.39 -9.62 -0.66
CA ARG A 85 -21.69 -10.69 -1.60
C ARG A 85 -22.87 -10.32 -2.49
#